data_AF-A0A349JPM5-F1
#
_entry.id   AF-A0A349JPM5-F1
#
_cell.length_a   1.000
_cell.length_b   1.000
_cell.length_c   1.000
_cell.angle_alpha   90.00
_cell.angle_beta   90.00
_cell.angle_gamma   90.00
#
_symmetry.space_group_name_H-M   'P 1'
#
loop_
_entity.id
_entity.type
_entity.pdbx_description
1 polymer ?
#
loop_
_entity_poly.entity_id
_entity_poly.type
_entity_poly.pdbx_seq_one_letter_code
_entity_poly.pdbx_strand_id
1 'polypeptide(L)'
;MISADFGRLFEVGFNIGILAYIQKEKLAHNFGDSYRLDLQQLKLPNMMAEMIREANLLASLNTEIAEKWSLFFVQKGFLGGLNFFREYVKSTGWNLQRLEIVYCQCNFNNKNSIRTYNKDDQEAFKELLSQFKTAKRSLSDDEINSYSKTGEFLQAD
;
A
#
# COMPACT_ATOMS: atom_id res chain seq x y z
N MET A 1 18.14 -5.54 1.87
CA MET A 1 18.23 -6.63 2.87
C MET A 1 16.89 -7.34 2.84
N ILE A 2 16.87 -8.66 2.70
CA ILE A 2 15.63 -9.44 2.50
C ILE A 2 14.56 -9.24 3.59
N SER A 3 14.98 -8.91 4.82
CA SER A 3 14.08 -8.56 5.92
C SER A 3 13.21 -7.33 5.61
N ALA A 4 13.78 -6.32 4.94
CA ALA A 4 13.03 -5.14 4.51
C ALA A 4 11.99 -5.50 3.45
N ASP A 5 12.30 -6.44 2.55
CA ASP A 5 11.35 -6.87 1.52
C ASP A 5 10.20 -7.71 2.12
N PHE A 6 10.49 -8.53 3.14
CA PHE A 6 9.43 -9.18 3.92
C PHE A 6 8.56 -8.18 4.68
N GLY A 7 9.14 -7.11 5.22
CA GLY A 7 8.40 -5.98 5.80
C GLY A 7 7.42 -5.37 4.80
N ARG A 8 7.89 -5.12 3.57
CA ARG A 8 7.04 -4.58 2.49
C ARG A 8 5.94 -5.54 2.07
N LEU A 9 6.21 -6.83 2.00
CA LEU A 9 5.16 -7.82 1.74
C LEU A 9 4.07 -7.82 2.81
N PHE A 10 4.47 -7.61 4.07
CA PHE A 10 3.53 -7.43 5.18
C PHE A 10 2.71 -6.14 5.01
N GLU A 11 3.35 -5.00 4.73
CA GLU A 11 2.69 -3.69 4.54
C GLU A 11 1.71 -3.72 3.36
N VAL A 12 2.12 -4.27 2.22
CA VAL A 12 1.24 -4.50 1.05
C VAL A 12 0.05 -5.36 1.45
N GLY A 13 0.29 -6.48 2.14
CA GLY A 13 -0.78 -7.33 2.66
C GLY A 13 -1.72 -6.55 3.58
N PHE A 14 -1.18 -5.78 4.52
CA PHE A 14 -1.91 -4.98 5.50
C PHE A 14 -2.83 -3.96 4.82
N ASN A 15 -2.29 -3.21 3.86
CA ASN A 15 -3.05 -2.23 3.08
C ASN A 15 -4.15 -2.91 2.25
N ILE A 16 -3.90 -4.07 1.64
CA ILE A 16 -4.94 -4.87 0.97
C ILE A 16 -6.04 -5.28 1.96
N GLY A 17 -5.68 -5.66 3.19
CA GLY A 17 -6.63 -6.03 4.24
C GLY A 17 -7.57 -4.88 4.62
N ILE A 18 -7.02 -3.67 4.78
CA ILE A 18 -7.79 -2.44 5.03
C ILE A 18 -8.75 -2.18 3.86
N LEU A 19 -8.24 -2.17 2.63
CA LEU A 19 -9.05 -1.91 1.43
C LEU A 19 -10.16 -2.95 1.25
N ALA A 20 -9.89 -4.22 1.55
CA ALA A 20 -10.90 -5.28 1.49
C ALA A 20 -12.06 -5.03 2.48
N TYR A 21 -11.77 -4.51 3.68
CA TYR A 21 -12.83 -4.14 4.62
C TYR A 21 -13.64 -2.94 4.11
N ILE A 22 -12.96 -1.90 3.64
CA ILE A 22 -13.59 -0.69 3.07
C ILE A 22 -14.56 -1.07 1.95
N GLN A 23 -14.11 -1.95 1.04
CA GLN A 23 -14.93 -2.44 -0.06
C GLN A 23 -16.11 -3.28 0.42
N LYS A 24 -15.89 -4.20 1.38
CA LYS A 24 -16.93 -5.09 1.92
C LYS A 24 -18.07 -4.30 2.58
N GLU A 25 -17.72 -3.32 3.41
CA GLU A 25 -18.70 -2.50 4.14
C GLU A 25 -19.23 -1.32 3.31
N LYS A 26 -18.73 -1.15 2.07
CA LYS A 26 -19.12 -0.09 1.13
C LYS A 26 -18.99 1.30 1.74
N LEU A 27 -17.92 1.55 2.50
CA LEU A 27 -17.67 2.86 3.09
C LEU A 27 -17.46 3.89 1.98
N ALA A 28 -18.08 5.06 2.10
CA ALA A 28 -17.87 6.12 1.12
C ALA A 28 -16.41 6.59 1.15
N HIS A 29 -15.78 6.80 0.00
CA HIS A 29 -14.38 7.19 -0.11
C HIS A 29 -14.10 7.91 -1.43
N ASN A 30 -12.92 8.54 -1.52
CA ASN A 30 -12.56 9.43 -2.63
C ASN A 30 -11.36 9.00 -3.48
N PHE A 31 -10.69 7.89 -3.13
CA PHE A 31 -9.60 7.33 -3.93
C PHE A 31 -10.04 6.61 -5.21
N GLY A 32 -11.33 6.62 -5.53
CA GLY A 32 -11.87 6.03 -6.76
C GLY A 32 -11.32 4.62 -7.03
N ASP A 33 -10.70 4.46 -8.20
CA ASP A 33 -10.08 3.22 -8.65
C ASP A 33 -8.56 3.17 -8.47
N SER A 34 -7.91 4.20 -7.92
CA SER A 34 -6.45 4.32 -7.90
C SER A 34 -5.76 3.08 -7.31
N TYR A 35 -6.17 2.65 -6.11
CA TYR A 35 -5.61 1.46 -5.49
C TYR A 35 -5.96 0.17 -6.23
N ARG A 36 -7.15 0.09 -6.85
CA ARG A 36 -7.53 -1.08 -7.66
C ARG A 36 -6.61 -1.21 -8.88
N LEU A 37 -6.29 -0.09 -9.53
CA LEU A 37 -5.39 -0.06 -10.69
C LEU A 37 -3.97 -0.45 -10.30
N ASP A 38 -3.45 0.06 -9.18
CA ASP A 38 -2.13 -0.32 -8.68
C ASP A 38 -2.08 -1.82 -8.30
N LEU A 39 -3.10 -2.34 -7.62
CA LEU A 39 -3.18 -3.77 -7.25
C LEU A 39 -3.22 -4.70 -8.47
N GLN A 40 -3.74 -4.25 -9.62
CA GLN A 40 -3.72 -5.03 -10.85
C GLN A 40 -2.31 -5.24 -11.40
N GLN A 41 -1.38 -4.33 -11.09
CA GLN A 41 0.03 -4.43 -11.49
C GLN A 41 0.82 -5.38 -10.60
N LEU A 42 0.37 -5.61 -9.36
CA LEU A 42 1.05 -6.51 -8.45
C LEU A 42 0.93 -7.97 -8.89
N LYS A 43 2.08 -8.63 -9.02
CA LYS A 43 2.20 -10.07 -9.26
C LYS A 43 3.14 -10.65 -8.23
N LEU A 44 2.60 -11.30 -7.20
CA LEU A 44 3.38 -11.90 -6.13
C LEU A 44 4.51 -12.82 -6.66
N PRO A 45 4.29 -13.67 -7.69
CA PRO A 45 5.39 -14.45 -8.28
C PRO A 45 6.55 -13.60 -8.79
N ASN A 46 6.28 -12.45 -9.42
CA ASN A 46 7.33 -11.56 -9.93
C ASN A 46 8.07 -10.88 -8.78
N MET A 47 7.34 -10.42 -7.75
CA MET A 47 7.92 -9.81 -6.56
C MET A 47 8.83 -10.80 -5.83
N MET A 48 8.40 -12.04 -5.66
CA MET A 48 9.19 -13.10 -5.04
C MET A 48 10.45 -13.41 -5.86
N ALA A 49 10.32 -13.53 -7.19
CA ALA A 49 11.46 -13.78 -8.07
C ALA A 49 12.51 -12.66 -7.95
N GLU A 50 12.08 -11.41 -7.87
CA GLU A 50 12.98 -10.26 -7.70
C GLU A 50 13.65 -10.24 -6.32
N MET A 51 12.91 -10.54 -5.25
CA MET A 51 13.47 -10.70 -3.89
C MET A 51 14.53 -11.80 -3.83
N ILE A 52 14.24 -12.95 -4.44
CA ILE A 52 15.16 -14.10 -4.49
C ILE A 52 16.39 -13.74 -5.32
N ARG A 53 16.22 -13.08 -6.46
CA ARG A 53 17.32 -12.60 -7.31
C ARG A 53 18.28 -11.73 -6.50
N GLU A 54 17.77 -10.73 -5.78
CA GLU A 54 18.59 -9.85 -4.95
C GLU A 54 19.24 -10.55 -3.76
N ALA A 55 18.52 -11.46 -3.11
CA ALA A 55 19.07 -12.23 -1.99
C ALA A 55 20.18 -13.18 -2.44
N ASN A 56 20.02 -13.85 -3.59
CA ASN A 56 21.02 -14.77 -4.16
C ASN A 56 22.29 -14.05 -4.63
N LEU A 57 22.20 -12.77 -4.99
CA LEU A 57 23.38 -11.94 -5.22
C LEU A 57 24.20 -11.69 -3.93
N LEU A 58 23.63 -11.95 -2.76
CA LEU A 58 24.22 -11.67 -1.44
C LEU A 58 24.55 -12.93 -0.60
N ALA A 59 23.89 -14.08 -0.83
CA ALA A 59 24.25 -15.43 -0.34
C ALA A 59 23.18 -16.46 -0.77
N SER A 60 23.45 -17.76 -0.63
CA SER A 60 22.55 -18.88 -1.00
C SER A 60 21.29 -18.95 -0.12
N LEU A 61 20.30 -18.11 -0.41
CA LEU A 61 18.99 -18.22 0.20
C LEU A 61 18.28 -19.44 -0.39
N ASN A 62 17.69 -20.28 0.47
CA ASN A 62 16.83 -21.34 -0.01
C ASN A 62 15.54 -20.73 -0.57
N THR A 63 15.35 -20.83 -1.88
CA THR A 63 14.17 -20.35 -2.62
C THR A 63 12.86 -20.80 -2.00
N GLU A 64 12.76 -22.06 -1.59
CA GLU A 64 11.54 -22.62 -0.98
C GLU A 64 11.22 -21.93 0.36
N ILE A 65 12.24 -21.60 1.15
CA ILE A 65 12.08 -20.86 2.40
C ILE A 65 11.59 -19.43 2.09
N ALA A 66 12.18 -18.78 1.09
CA ALA A 66 11.80 -17.43 0.67
C ALA A 66 10.33 -17.34 0.22
N GLU A 67 9.87 -18.31 -0.56
CA GLU A 67 8.48 -18.40 -1.03
C GLU A 67 7.51 -18.58 0.13
N LYS A 68 7.79 -19.51 1.06
CA LYS A 68 6.95 -19.74 2.25
C LYS A 68 6.84 -18.50 3.12
N TRP A 69 7.96 -17.82 3.37
CA TRP A 69 7.94 -16.57 4.14
C TRP A 69 7.20 -15.46 3.39
N SER A 70 7.39 -15.34 2.07
CA SER A 70 6.69 -14.33 1.27
C SER A 70 5.18 -14.49 1.36
N LEU A 71 4.68 -15.72 1.17
CA LEU A 71 3.25 -16.03 1.33
C LEU A 71 2.76 -15.77 2.75
N PHE A 72 3.55 -16.18 3.76
CA PHE A 72 3.23 -15.93 5.15
C PHE A 72 3.09 -14.43 5.45
N PHE A 73 4.06 -13.60 5.07
CA PHE A 73 4.02 -12.16 5.35
C PHE A 73 2.84 -11.47 4.66
N VAL A 74 2.55 -11.80 3.40
CA VAL A 74 1.36 -11.26 2.71
C VAL A 74 0.06 -11.67 3.43
N GLN A 75 -0.09 -12.95 3.78
CA GLN A 75 -1.28 -13.44 4.48
C GLN A 75 -1.44 -12.83 5.88
N LYS A 76 -0.33 -12.72 6.63
CA LYS A 76 -0.32 -12.13 7.97
C LYS A 76 -0.62 -10.64 7.91
N GLY A 77 -0.04 -9.92 6.94
CA GLY A 77 -0.38 -8.53 6.65
C GLY A 77 -1.86 -8.38 6.37
N PHE A 78 -2.38 -9.13 5.40
CA PHE A 78 -3.79 -9.11 5.02
C PHE A 78 -4.75 -9.31 6.19
N LEU A 79 -4.56 -10.38 6.96
CA LEU A 79 -5.39 -10.64 8.14
C LEU A 79 -5.20 -9.55 9.20
N GLY A 80 -3.98 -9.03 9.36
CA GLY A 80 -3.67 -7.91 10.25
C GLY A 80 -4.47 -6.67 9.90
N GLY A 81 -4.36 -6.18 8.67
CA GLY A 81 -5.04 -4.96 8.22
C GLY A 81 -6.55 -5.08 8.23
N LEU A 82 -7.08 -6.23 7.78
CA LEU A 82 -8.51 -6.52 7.80
C LEU A 82 -9.08 -6.51 9.22
N ASN A 83 -8.42 -7.18 10.17
CA ASN A 83 -8.89 -7.25 11.56
C ASN A 83 -8.69 -5.91 12.26
N PHE A 84 -7.54 -5.27 12.09
CA PHE A 84 -7.23 -3.96 12.65
C PHE A 84 -8.30 -2.93 12.29
N PHE A 85 -8.59 -2.77 11.00
CA PHE A 85 -9.53 -1.74 10.57
C PHE A 85 -10.97 -2.07 10.96
N ARG A 86 -11.36 -3.36 10.92
CA ARG A 86 -12.65 -3.82 11.45
C ARG A 86 -12.81 -3.48 12.93
N GLU A 87 -11.80 -3.77 13.75
CA GLU A 87 -11.85 -3.54 15.19
C GLU A 87 -11.81 -2.06 15.53
N TYR A 88 -10.99 -1.28 14.82
CA TYR A 88 -10.98 0.17 14.90
C TYR A 88 -12.38 0.74 14.64
N VAL A 89 -12.96 0.44 13.48
CA VAL A 89 -14.31 0.89 13.11
C VAL A 89 -15.35 0.45 14.15
N LYS A 90 -15.33 -0.81 14.58
CA LYS A 90 -16.27 -1.32 15.60
C LYS A 90 -16.14 -0.58 16.93
N SER A 91 -14.91 -0.28 17.35
CA SER A 91 -14.64 0.42 18.62
C SER A 91 -15.15 1.85 18.65
N THR A 92 -15.25 2.49 17.48
CA THR A 92 -15.72 3.89 17.38
C THR A 92 -17.22 4.04 17.63
N GLY A 93 -18.02 2.98 17.44
CA GLY A 93 -19.48 3.05 17.50
C GLY A 93 -20.11 3.92 16.40
N TRP A 94 -19.37 4.29 15.36
CA TRP A 94 -19.85 5.17 14.31
C TRP A 94 -20.94 4.53 13.45
N ASN A 95 -21.87 5.36 12.98
CA ASN A 95 -22.77 4.97 11.90
C ASN A 95 -22.04 5.08 10.56
N LEU A 96 -21.54 3.95 10.06
CA LEU A 96 -20.76 3.86 8.83
C LEU A 96 -21.45 4.45 7.59
N GLN A 97 -22.79 4.44 7.55
CA GLN A 97 -23.57 5.00 6.43
C GLN A 97 -23.53 6.54 6.38
N ARG A 98 -23.00 7.18 7.42
CA ARG A 98 -22.84 8.65 7.50
C ARG A 98 -21.37 9.08 7.44
N LEU A 99 -20.45 8.15 7.23
CA LEU A 99 -19.03 8.42 7.18
C LEU A 99 -18.50 8.40 5.74
N GLU A 100 -17.52 9.25 5.49
CA GLU A 100 -16.72 9.25 4.28
C GLU A 100 -15.24 9.23 4.67
N ILE A 101 -14.49 8.32 4.06
CA ILE A 101 -13.03 8.28 4.12
C ILE A 101 -12.52 9.40 3.21
N VAL A 102 -12.14 10.52 3.81
CA VAL A 102 -11.58 11.69 3.13
C VAL A 102 -10.16 11.47 2.64
N TYR A 103 -9.42 10.57 3.29
CA TYR A 103 -8.04 10.25 2.95
C TYR A 103 -7.71 8.82 3.39
N CYS A 104 -7.08 8.08 2.49
CA CYS A 104 -6.45 6.80 2.76
C CYS A 104 -5.11 6.82 2.04
N GLN A 105 -4.05 6.32 2.67
CA GLN A 105 -2.74 6.19 2.05
C GLN A 105 -2.42 4.70 1.94
N CYS A 106 -2.22 4.25 0.71
CA CYS A 106 -1.66 2.93 0.43
C CYS A 106 -0.62 3.11 -0.67
N ASN A 107 0.55 2.50 -0.50
CA ASN A 107 1.59 2.52 -1.52
C ASN A 107 1.89 1.10 -2.01
N PHE A 108 1.60 0.86 -3.29
CA PHE A 108 1.77 -0.44 -3.96
C PHE A 108 2.78 -0.40 -5.11
N ASN A 109 3.54 0.69 -5.25
CA ASN A 109 4.50 0.86 -6.34
C ASN A 109 5.94 0.91 -5.81
N ASN A 110 6.90 1.03 -6.72
CA ASN A 110 8.31 1.24 -6.45
C ASN A 110 8.86 0.22 -5.44
N LYS A 111 9.28 0.67 -4.25
CA LYS A 111 9.84 -0.25 -3.24
C LYS A 111 8.81 -1.28 -2.78
N ASN A 112 7.54 -0.91 -2.63
CA ASN A 112 6.49 -1.78 -2.10
C ASN A 112 6.02 -2.83 -3.11
N SER A 113 6.24 -2.58 -4.40
CA SER A 113 6.10 -3.61 -5.45
C SER A 113 7.34 -4.48 -5.60
N ILE A 114 8.32 -4.38 -4.69
CA ILE A 114 9.67 -4.94 -4.85
C ILE A 114 10.23 -4.60 -6.24
N ARG A 115 10.08 -3.34 -6.68
CA ARG A 115 10.55 -2.79 -7.96
C ARG A 115 9.99 -3.48 -9.21
N THR A 116 8.93 -4.27 -9.09
CA THR A 116 8.26 -4.93 -10.23
C THR A 116 7.19 -4.07 -10.91
N TYR A 117 6.74 -3.02 -10.23
CA TYR A 117 5.86 -1.98 -10.75
C TYR A 117 6.41 -0.63 -10.34
N ASN A 118 7.01 0.08 -11.30
CA ASN A 118 7.56 1.41 -11.08
C ASN A 118 6.54 2.47 -11.49
N LYS A 119 6.41 3.49 -10.66
CA LYS A 119 5.54 4.64 -10.89
C LYS A 119 6.33 5.90 -10.59
N ASP A 120 6.17 6.94 -11.40
CA ASP A 120 6.82 8.20 -11.10
C ASP A 120 6.29 8.75 -9.76
N ASP A 121 7.19 9.21 -8.89
CA ASP A 121 6.81 9.65 -7.56
C ASP A 121 5.87 10.86 -7.62
N GLN A 122 6.06 11.79 -8.57
CA GLN A 122 5.15 12.93 -8.73
C GLN A 122 3.77 12.49 -9.21
N GLU A 123 3.71 11.53 -10.12
CA GLU A 123 2.44 10.92 -10.55
C GLU A 123 1.73 10.22 -9.39
N ALA A 124 2.45 9.42 -8.60
CA ALA A 124 1.93 8.76 -7.41
C ALA A 124 1.37 9.78 -6.40
N PHE A 125 2.05 10.90 -6.18
CA PHE A 125 1.56 11.98 -5.32
C PHE A 125 0.31 12.66 -5.85
N LYS A 126 0.28 12.98 -7.15
CA LYS A 126 -0.90 13.59 -7.77
C LYS A 126 -2.12 12.70 -7.62
N GLU A 127 -1.96 11.40 -7.80
CA GLU A 127 -3.04 10.45 -7.59
C GLU A 127 -3.47 10.35 -6.12
N LEU A 128 -2.53 10.24 -5.18
CA LEU A 128 -2.83 10.21 -3.75
C LEU A 128 -3.61 11.44 -3.30
N LEU A 129 -3.20 12.62 -3.77
CA LEU A 129 -3.80 13.91 -3.39
C LEU A 129 -5.13 14.18 -4.11
N SER A 130 -5.41 13.48 -5.21
CA SER A 130 -6.69 13.58 -5.92
C SER A 130 -7.91 13.18 -5.06
N GLN A 131 -7.68 12.48 -3.95
CA GLN A 131 -8.69 12.12 -2.95
C GLN A 131 -9.36 13.33 -2.28
N PHE A 132 -8.70 14.48 -2.21
CA PHE A 132 -9.22 15.64 -1.51
C PHE A 132 -10.22 16.43 -2.36
N LYS A 133 -11.50 16.04 -2.32
CA LYS A 133 -12.61 16.69 -3.06
C LYS A 133 -12.76 18.20 -2.78
N THR A 134 -12.59 18.62 -1.53
CA THR A 134 -12.80 20.02 -1.09
C THR A 134 -11.57 20.90 -1.24
N ALA A 135 -10.38 20.30 -1.30
CA ALA A 135 -9.13 21.01 -1.53
C ALA A 135 -8.69 20.88 -2.99
N LYS A 136 -9.61 21.15 -3.94
CA LYS A 136 -9.33 21.31 -5.39
C LYS A 136 -8.39 22.48 -5.72
N ARG A 137 -7.35 22.70 -4.91
CA ARG A 137 -6.10 23.23 -5.42
C ARG A 137 -5.49 22.09 -6.21
N SER A 138 -5.51 22.21 -7.53
CA SER A 138 -4.49 21.57 -8.35
C SER A 138 -3.15 22.00 -7.78
N LEU A 139 -2.59 21.19 -6.89
CA LEU A 139 -1.29 21.45 -6.29
C LEU A 139 -0.31 21.55 -7.44
N SER A 140 0.40 22.67 -7.53
CA SER A 140 1.41 22.84 -8.57
C SER A 140 2.54 21.82 -8.36
N ASP A 141 3.29 21.53 -9.42
CA ASP A 141 4.47 20.67 -9.30
C ASP A 141 5.47 21.22 -8.26
N ASP A 142 5.53 22.55 -8.09
CA ASP A 142 6.35 23.20 -7.07
C ASP A 142 5.86 22.94 -5.64
N GLU A 143 4.54 22.94 -5.43
CA GLU A 143 3.94 22.60 -4.13
C GLU A 143 4.20 21.13 -3.78
N ILE A 144 3.99 20.21 -4.74
CA ILE A 144 4.29 18.78 -4.57
C ILE A 144 5.77 18.60 -4.24
N ASN A 145 6.66 19.20 -5.02
CA ASN A 145 8.10 19.15 -4.78
C ASN A 145 8.51 19.71 -3.42
N SER A 146 7.80 20.71 -2.90
CA SER A 146 8.06 21.25 -1.57
C SER A 146 7.66 20.25 -0.48
N TYR A 147 6.48 19.63 -0.59
CA TYR A 147 6.01 18.64 0.38
C TYR A 147 6.80 17.33 0.33
N SER A 148 7.20 16.87 -0.86
CA SER A 148 8.01 15.65 -1.02
C SER A 148 9.41 15.76 -0.41
N LYS A 149 9.90 16.98 -0.16
CA LYS A 149 11.19 17.24 0.50
C LYS A 149 11.11 17.19 2.03
N THR A 150 9.91 17.19 2.62
CA THR A 150 9.72 17.33 4.06
C THR A 150 8.81 16.25 4.64
N GLY A 151 9.37 15.44 5.54
CA GLY A 151 8.62 14.51 6.38
C GLY A 151 8.33 13.15 5.73
N GLU A 152 8.20 12.15 6.60
CA GLU A 152 7.82 10.79 6.22
C GLU A 152 6.33 10.69 5.88
N PHE A 153 5.49 11.71 6.10
CA PHE A 153 4.04 11.58 5.95
C PHE A 153 3.64 11.09 4.54
N LEU A 154 4.29 11.63 3.52
CA LEU A 154 4.10 11.24 2.12
C LEU A 154 4.90 9.99 1.71
N GLN A 155 5.82 9.54 2.56
CA GLN A 155 6.66 8.34 2.35
C GLN A 155 6.29 7.18 3.31
N ALA A 156 5.30 7.39 4.18
CA ALA A 156 4.89 6.45 5.21
C ALA A 156 4.01 5.38 4.58
N ASP A 157 4.33 4.13 4.89
CA ASP A 157 3.60 2.96 4.42
C ASP A 157 2.39 2.65 5.30
#